data_AF-E1ZW24-F1
#
_entry.id   AF-E1ZW24-F1
#
_cell.length_a   1.000
_cell.length_b   1.000
_cell.length_c   1.000
_cell.angle_alpha   90.00
_cell.angle_beta   90.00
_cell.angle_gamma   90.00
#
_symmetry.space_group_name_H-M   'P 1'
#
loop_
_entity.id
_entity.type
_entity.pdbx_description
1 polymer ?
#
loop_
_entity_poly.entity_id
_entity_poly.type
_entity_poly.pdbx_seq_one_letter_code
_entity_poly.pdbx_strand_id
1 'polypeptide(L)'
;YDIIVEHYQNYTVLSNEPIRNIGANDKNMTKIQLHTFVKPIYLLFLSNRNNLFRMPGTNESIRVNMWCRMHCEFAHKFAENITLYLFDKWKRLNKPWQIDHIVLPDF
;
A
#
# COMPACT_ATOMS: atom_id res chain seq x y z
N TYR A 1 -11.27 -15.28 4.30
CA TYR A 1 -11.91 -14.23 5.10
C TYR A 1 -12.32 -13.10 4.19
N ASP A 2 -13.62 -12.81 4.15
CA ASP A 2 -14.14 -11.60 3.51
C ASP A 2 -14.19 -10.49 4.56
N ILE A 3 -13.47 -9.41 4.30
CA ILE A 3 -13.33 -8.29 5.20
C ILE A 3 -13.94 -7.07 4.52
N ILE A 4 -14.86 -6.45 5.23
CA ILE A 4 -15.53 -5.22 4.82
C ILE A 4 -15.09 -4.14 5.79
N VAL A 5 -14.62 -3.03 5.23
CA VAL A 5 -14.22 -1.85 5.99
C VAL A 5 -15.00 -0.66 5.46
N GLU A 6 -15.60 0.10 6.36
CA GLU A 6 -16.23 1.37 6.06
C GLU A 6 -15.43 2.48 6.74
N HIS A 7 -15.00 3.47 5.97
CA HIS A 7 -14.20 4.58 6.47
C HIS A 7 -14.61 5.89 5.80
N TYR A 8 -14.26 7.03 6.38
CA TYR A 8 -14.50 8.32 5.74
C TYR A 8 -13.68 8.46 4.46
N GLN A 9 -14.26 9.14 3.46
CA GLN A 9 -13.63 9.35 2.13
C GLN A 9 -12.27 10.04 2.16
N ASN A 10 -11.95 10.77 3.24
CA ASN A 10 -10.65 11.42 3.42
C ASN A 10 -9.57 10.47 3.97
N TYR A 11 -9.82 9.17 4.04
CA TYR A 11 -8.82 8.16 4.36
C TYR A 11 -8.52 7.29 3.14
N THR A 12 -7.27 6.86 3.05
CA THR A 12 -6.80 5.79 2.17
C THR A 12 -6.50 4.58 3.04
N VAL A 13 -7.02 3.40 2.67
CA VAL A 13 -6.73 2.16 3.39
C VAL A 13 -5.71 1.34 2.61
N LEU A 14 -4.69 0.85 3.31
CA LEU A 14 -3.69 -0.07 2.77
C LEU A 14 -3.82 -1.43 3.46
N SER A 15 -3.62 -2.48 2.66
CA SER A 15 -3.74 -3.89 3.04
C SER A 15 -2.70 -4.69 2.29
N ASN A 16 -2.21 -5.77 2.90
CA ASN A 16 -1.31 -6.72 2.25
C ASN A 16 -1.99 -7.43 1.06
N GLU A 17 -3.32 -7.48 1.08
CA GLU A 17 -4.15 -8.14 0.08
C GLU A 17 -4.87 -7.09 -0.77
N PRO A 18 -5.02 -7.35 -2.08
CA PRO A 18 -5.58 -6.38 -2.99
C PRO A 18 -7.03 -6.06 -2.65
N ILE A 19 -7.36 -4.77 -2.67
CA ILE A 19 -8.73 -4.28 -2.52
C ILE A 19 -9.50 -4.66 -3.78
N ARG A 20 -10.59 -5.41 -3.63
CA ARG A 20 -11.39 -5.93 -4.75
C ARG A 20 -12.46 -4.94 -5.21
N ASN A 21 -13.16 -4.33 -4.26
CA ASN A 21 -14.25 -3.40 -4.54
C ASN A 21 -14.10 -2.13 -3.70
N ILE A 22 -14.40 -0.99 -4.32
CA ILE A 22 -14.51 0.31 -3.67
C ILE A 22 -15.89 0.86 -4.05
N GLY A 23 -16.75 1.07 -3.06
CA GLY A 23 -18.08 1.64 -3.23
C GLY A 23 -18.24 2.89 -2.40
N ALA A 24 -18.77 3.96 -2.99
CA ALA A 24 -19.26 5.10 -2.21
C ALA A 24 -20.56 4.68 -1.50
N ASN A 25 -20.71 5.08 -0.24
CA ASN A 25 -21.96 4.92 0.50
C ASN A 25 -22.55 6.30 0.81
N ASP A 26 -23.87 6.35 0.97
CA ASP A 26 -24.57 7.55 1.42
C ASP A 26 -24.01 7.92 2.81
N LYS A 27 -23.51 9.17 2.96
CA LYS A 27 -22.84 9.78 4.15
C LYS A 27 -21.31 10.00 4.08
N ASN A 28 -20.72 10.28 2.92
CA ASN A 28 -19.27 10.57 2.77
C ASN A 28 -18.37 9.43 3.27
N MET A 29 -18.86 8.20 3.19
CA MET A 29 -18.14 7.01 3.55
C MET A 29 -17.74 6.26 2.28
N THR A 30 -16.56 5.66 2.34
CA THR A 30 -16.08 4.67 1.38
C THR A 30 -16.16 3.31 2.02
N LYS A 31 -16.73 2.36 1.30
CA LYS A 31 -16.74 0.95 1.63
C LYS A 31 -15.71 0.24 0.78
N ILE A 32 -14.78 -0.45 1.41
CA ILE A 32 -13.86 -1.33 0.72
C ILE A 32 -14.11 -2.79 1.09
N GLN A 33 -13.85 -3.67 0.14
CA GLN A 33 -13.92 -5.10 0.33
C GLN A 33 -12.61 -5.75 -0.09
N LEU A 34 -12.08 -6.60 0.79
CA LEU A 34 -10.90 -7.42 0.52
C LEU A 34 -11.17 -8.86 0.95
N HIS A 35 -10.54 -9.77 0.24
CA HIS A 35 -10.61 -11.20 0.54
C HIS A 35 -9.19 -11.70 0.73
N THR A 36 -8.99 -12.44 1.80
CA THR A 36 -7.68 -13.00 2.13
C THR A 36 -7.82 -14.41 2.68
N PHE A 37 -6.83 -15.25 2.40
CA PHE A 37 -6.77 -16.60 2.94
C PHE A 37 -6.34 -16.60 4.42
N VAL A 38 -5.70 -15.52 4.90
CA VAL A 38 -5.19 -15.39 6.27
C VAL A 38 -5.74 -14.11 6.89
N LYS A 39 -6.32 -14.20 8.09
CA LYS A 39 -6.85 -13.02 8.77
C LYS A 39 -5.73 -11.99 8.96
N PRO A 40 -5.86 -10.76 8.44
CA PRO A 40 -4.81 -9.77 8.53
C PRO A 40 -4.69 -9.33 9.98
N ILE A 41 -3.44 -9.23 10.46
CA ILE A 41 -3.16 -8.77 11.82
C ILE A 41 -3.38 -7.24 11.89
N TYR A 42 -3.13 -6.53 10.79
CA TYR A 42 -3.27 -5.07 10.72
C TYR A 42 -3.90 -4.64 9.39
N LEU A 43 -4.74 -3.61 9.45
CA LEU A 43 -5.16 -2.80 8.32
C LEU A 43 -4.71 -1.37 8.60
N LEU A 44 -4.06 -0.73 7.63
CA LEU A 44 -3.52 0.61 7.84
C LEU A 44 -4.44 1.66 7.24
N PHE A 45 -4.80 2.66 8.04
CA PHE A 45 -5.64 3.78 7.63
C PHE A 45 -4.80 5.06 7.59
N LEU A 46 -4.60 5.60 6.40
CA LEU A 46 -3.86 6.83 6.17
C LEU A 46 -4.85 7.97 5.96
N SER A 47 -4.85 8.96 6.87
CA SER A 47 -5.64 10.17 6.65
C SER A 47 -4.99 11.05 5.59
N ASN A 48 -5.79 11.60 4.67
CA ASN A 48 -5.33 12.63 3.73
C ASN A 48 -4.79 13.87 4.47
N ARG A 49 -5.23 14.11 5.72
CA ARG A 49 -4.69 15.21 6.56
C ARG A 49 -3.24 15.00 6.99
N ASN A 50 -2.73 13.77 6.94
CA ASN A 50 -1.36 13.48 7.35
C ASN A 50 -0.32 13.91 6.31
N ASN A 51 -0.73 14.47 5.16
CA ASN A 51 0.14 14.92 4.07
C ASN A 51 1.14 13.83 3.65
N LEU A 52 0.73 12.56 3.68
CA LEU A 52 1.54 11.47 3.13
C LEU A 52 1.35 11.46 1.61
N PHE A 53 2.44 11.65 0.90
CA PHE A 53 2.49 11.56 -0.55
C PHE A 53 3.02 10.21 -0.97
N ARG A 54 2.46 9.66 -2.05
CA ARG A 54 2.94 8.41 -2.65
C ARG A 54 3.99 8.73 -3.70
N MET A 55 5.21 8.26 -3.47
CA MET A 55 6.27 8.18 -4.47
C MET A 55 6.20 6.80 -5.14
N PRO A 56 5.74 6.72 -6.42
CA PRO A 56 5.55 5.44 -7.07
C PRO A 56 6.86 4.85 -7.59
N GLY A 57 6.97 3.53 -7.53
CA GLY A 57 8.05 2.79 -8.20
C GLY A 57 7.90 2.84 -9.72
N THR A 58 9.03 2.73 -10.42
CA THR A 58 9.12 2.85 -11.89
C THR A 58 8.94 1.52 -12.59
N ASN A 59 9.26 0.41 -11.92
CA ASN A 59 9.17 -0.93 -12.51
C ASN A 59 7.72 -1.45 -12.51
N GLU A 60 7.24 -1.91 -13.67
CA GLU A 60 5.87 -2.40 -13.84
C GLU A 60 5.65 -3.81 -13.27
N SER A 61 6.69 -4.65 -13.25
CA SER A 61 6.62 -6.00 -12.70
C SER A 61 6.75 -6.01 -11.18
N ILE A 62 7.57 -5.13 -10.61
CA ILE A 62 7.74 -4.99 -9.17
C ILE A 62 7.64 -3.51 -8.81
N ARG A 63 6.44 -3.07 -8.45
CA ARG A 63 6.19 -1.69 -8.08
C ARG A 63 6.49 -1.47 -6.60
N VAL A 64 7.61 -0.79 -6.31
CA VAL A 64 7.98 -0.40 -4.95
C VAL A 64 7.57 1.05 -4.71
N ASN A 65 6.51 1.25 -3.93
CA ASN A 65 6.03 2.57 -3.56
C ASN A 65 6.54 2.98 -2.18
N MET A 66 6.68 4.28 -1.96
CA MET A 66 6.94 4.85 -0.65
C MET A 66 5.92 5.93 -0.30
N TRP A 67 5.33 5.83 0.88
CA TRP A 67 4.39 6.79 1.43
C TRP A 67 5.09 7.58 2.53
N CYS A 68 5.33 8.87 2.28
CA CYS A 68 6.12 9.72 3.17
C CYS A 68 5.61 11.16 3.16
N ARG A 69 5.94 11.94 4.19
CA ARG A 69 5.63 13.39 4.22
C ARG A 69 6.65 14.21 3.44
N MET A 70 7.94 13.91 3.63
CA MET A 70 9.05 14.66 3.05
C MET A 70 10.34 13.81 3.06
N HIS A 71 11.28 14.17 2.20
CA HIS A 71 12.67 13.67 2.17
C HIS A 71 12.82 12.14 2.08
N CYS A 72 12.00 11.49 1.25
CA CYS A 72 12.07 10.05 1.08
C CYS A 72 12.67 9.57 -0.25
N GLU A 73 13.21 10.45 -1.11
CA GLU A 73 13.78 10.03 -2.40
C GLU A 73 14.90 9.00 -2.23
N PHE A 74 15.81 9.23 -1.26
CA PHE A 74 16.91 8.31 -1.01
C PHE A 74 16.41 6.94 -0.53
N ALA A 75 15.49 6.93 0.43
CA ALA A 75 14.92 5.71 0.97
C ALA A 75 14.12 4.94 -0.10
N HIS A 76 13.36 5.65 -0.93
CA HIS A 76 12.62 5.07 -2.05
C HIS A 76 13.56 4.42 -3.07
N LYS A 77 14.59 5.13 -3.52
CA LYS A 77 15.60 4.61 -4.45
C LYS A 77 16.33 3.41 -3.88
N PHE A 78 16.68 3.45 -2.59
CA PHE A 78 17.34 2.33 -1.92
C PHE A 78 16.42 1.10 -1.87
N ALA A 79 15.18 1.28 -1.41
CA ALA A 79 14.18 0.22 -1.31
C ALA A 79 13.85 -0.40 -2.67
N GLU A 80 13.71 0.42 -3.72
CA GLU A 80 13.48 -0.06 -5.08
C GLU A 80 14.65 -0.90 -5.58
N ASN A 81 15.89 -0.39 -5.49
CA ASN A 81 17.09 -1.08 -5.96
C ASN A 81 17.31 -2.42 -5.25
N ILE A 82 17.22 -2.44 -3.91
CA ILE A 82 17.45 -3.67 -3.15
C ILE A 82 16.35 -4.71 -3.43
N THR A 83 15.10 -4.27 -3.56
CA THR A 83 13.99 -5.17 -3.88
C THR A 83 14.16 -5.78 -5.26
N LEU A 84 14.46 -4.97 -6.29
CA LEU A 84 14.70 -5.47 -7.64
C LEU A 84 15.85 -6.48 -7.69
N TYR A 85 16.97 -6.17 -7.02
CA TYR A 85 18.11 -7.09 -6.90
C TYR A 85 17.72 -8.43 -6.28
N LEU A 86 16.97 -8.41 -5.16
CA LEU A 86 16.56 -9.62 -4.46
C LEU A 86 15.57 -10.46 -5.27
N PHE A 87 14.64 -9.83 -5.96
CA PHE A 87 13.68 -10.53 -6.81
C PHE A 87 14.33 -11.21 -8.01
N ASP A 88 15.30 -10.54 -8.64
CA ASP A 88 16.11 -11.12 -9.71
C ASP A 88 16.93 -12.32 -9.18
N LYS A 89 17.69 -12.11 -8.11
CA LYS A 89 18.54 -13.13 -7.49
C LYS A 89 17.79 -14.39 -7.09
N TRP A 90 16.57 -14.25 -6.57
CA TRP A 90 15.74 -15.39 -6.14
C TRP A 90 14.70 -15.82 -7.17
N LYS A 91 14.72 -15.26 -8.40
CA LYS A 91 13.77 -15.59 -9.48
C LYS A 91 12.31 -15.51 -9.05
N ARG A 92 11.93 -14.47 -8.29
CA ARG A 92 10.57 -14.29 -7.73
C ARG A 92 9.59 -13.55 -8.66
N LEU A 93 9.95 -13.39 -9.94
CA LEU A 93 9.22 -12.62 -10.96
C LEU A 93 8.03 -13.37 -11.60
N ASN A 94 7.41 -14.32 -10.89
CA ASN A 94 6.35 -15.17 -11.45
C ASN A 94 4.97 -14.48 -11.57
N LYS A 95 4.82 -13.29 -10.99
CA LYS A 95 3.63 -12.44 -11.08
C LYS A 95 4.01 -10.98 -10.78
N PRO A 96 3.18 -9.99 -11.13
CA PRO A 96 3.40 -8.62 -10.69
C PRO A 96 3.29 -8.50 -9.16
N TRP A 97 4.16 -7.68 -8.57
CA TRP A 97 4.17 -7.39 -7.14
C TRP A 97 4.06 -5.88 -6.90
N GLN A 98 3.28 -5.52 -5.88
CA GLN A 98 3.26 -4.19 -5.33
C GLN A 98 3.74 -4.27 -3.87
N ILE A 99 4.72 -3.43 -3.53
CA ILE A 99 5.29 -3.34 -2.19
C ILE A 99 5.18 -1.88 -1.76
N ASP A 100 4.41 -1.62 -0.71
CA ASP A 100 4.22 -0.28 -0.15
C ASP A 100 5.02 -0.15 1.15
N HIS A 101 6.01 0.75 1.16
CA HIS A 101 6.68 1.19 2.39
C HIS A 101 5.99 2.44 2.92
N ILE A 102 5.66 2.47 4.22
CA ILE A 102 5.00 3.62 4.84
C ILE A 102 5.84 4.15 6.00
N VAL A 103 6.11 5.45 5.98
CA VAL A 103 6.75 6.17 7.09
C VAL A 103 5.67 6.64 8.04
N LEU A 104 5.61 6.03 9.22
CA LEU A 104 4.72 6.43 10.30
C LEU A 104 5.49 7.34 11.27
N PRO A 105 4.96 8.53 11.62
CA PRO A 105 5.68 9.49 12.45
C PRO A 105 5.95 8.98 13.87
N ASP A 106 5.08 8.11 14.40
CA ASP A 106 5.18 7.53 15.75
C ASP A 106 4.95 6.01 15.67
N PHE A 107 6.02 5.25 15.38
CA PHE A 107 5.97 3.78 15.19
C PHE A 107 6.99 3.04 16.05
#